data_AF-A0A3C1UV70-F1
#
_entry.id   AF-A0A3C1UV70-F1
#
_cell.length_a   1.000
_cell.length_b   1.000
_cell.length_c   1.000
_cell.angle_alpha   90.00
_cell.angle_beta   90.00
_cell.angle_gamma   90.00
#
_symmetry.space_group_name_H-M   'P 1'
#
loop_
_entity.id
_entity.type
_entity.pdbx_description
1 polymer ?
#
loop_
_entity_poly.entity_id
_entity_poly.type
_entity_poly.pdbx_seq_one_letter_code
_entity_poly.pdbx_strand_id
1 'polypeptide(L)' 'MKKLEQLYEGKAKKVFKTDDPNLYIVDYKDDATAFNG' A
#
# COMPACT_ATOMS: atom_id res chain seq x y z
N MET A 1 -15.73 -2.63 -1.35
CA MET A 1 -14.44 -1.90 -1.45
C MET A 1 -13.77 -2.28 -2.75
N LYS A 2 -13.56 -1.30 -3.62
CA LYS A 2 -12.84 -1.43 -4.87
C LYS A 2 -11.47 -0.80 -4.71
N LYS A 3 -10.41 -1.51 -5.11
CA LYS A 3 -9.05 -0.97 -5.15
C LYS A 3 -8.88 -0.05 -6.36
N LEU A 4 -8.45 1.18 -6.13
CA LEU A 4 -8.27 2.20 -7.18
C LEU A 4 -6.78 2.53 -7.35
N GLU A 5 -6.45 3.80 -7.59
CA GLU A 5 -5.06 4.21 -7.83
C GLU A 5 -4.14 3.94 -6.63
N GLN A 6 -2.91 3.51 -6.93
CA GLN A 6 -1.82 3.42 -5.96
C GLN A 6 -1.34 4.84 -5.66
N LEU A 7 -1.31 5.21 -4.39
CA LEU A 7 -0.81 6.51 -3.96
C LEU A 7 0.65 6.46 -3.55
N TYR A 8 1.07 5.35 -2.96
CA TYR A 8 2.38 5.22 -2.34
C TYR A 8 2.85 3.77 -2.33
N GLU A 9 4.16 3.60 -2.47
CA GLU A 9 4.85 2.35 -2.25
C GLU A 9 6.06 2.57 -1.37
N GLY A 10 6.11 1.83 -0.27
CA GLY A 10 7.25 1.76 0.62
C GLY A 10 7.90 0.39 0.61
N LYS A 11 8.92 0.22 1.45
CA LYS A 11 9.76 -1.00 1.49
C LYS A 11 8.98 -2.30 1.65
N ALA A 12 7.90 -2.30 2.42
CA ALA A 12 7.11 -3.49 2.74
C ALA A 12 5.61 -3.37 2.40
N LYS A 13 5.13 -2.20 1.95
CA LYS A 13 3.69 -1.95 1.77
C LYS A 13 3.39 -1.07 0.58
N LYS A 14 2.22 -1.28 -0.01
CA LYS A 14 1.60 -0.40 -1.02
C LYS A 14 0.27 0.14 -0.48
N VAL A 15 -0.03 1.41 -0.76
CA VAL A 15 -1.26 2.08 -0.31
C VAL A 15 -2.07 2.50 -1.51
N PHE A 16 -3.36 2.18 -1.50
CA PHE A 16 -4.31 2.44 -2.59
C PHE A 16 -5.55 3.14 -2.07
N LYS A 17 -6.10 4.04 -2.89
CA LYS A 17 -7.44 4.58 -2.67
C LYS A 17 -8.50 3.50 -2.82
N THR A 18 -9.65 3.77 -2.22
CA THR A 18 -10.87 3.00 -2.42
C THR A 18 -11.99 3.85 -2.97
N ASP A 19 -13.11 3.21 -3.28
CA ASP A 19 -14.38 3.86 -3.62
C ASP A 19 -15.01 4.63 -2.45
N ASP A 20 -14.59 4.38 -1.20
CA ASP A 20 -14.91 5.22 -0.04
C ASP A 20 -13.76 6.18 0.27
N PRO A 21 -13.98 7.50 0.23
CA PRO A 21 -12.91 8.48 0.45
C PRO A 21 -12.32 8.45 1.87
N ASN A 22 -12.97 7.81 2.83
CA ASN A 22 -12.49 7.71 4.22
C ASN A 22 -11.69 6.42 4.49
N LEU A 23 -11.51 5.56 3.49
CA LEU A 23 -10.86 4.25 3.64
C LEU A 23 -9.73 4.07 2.62
N TYR A 24 -8.70 3.33 3.05
CA TYR A 24 -7.55 2.93 2.23
C TYR A 24 -7.36 1.42 2.26
N ILE A 25 -6.85 0.87 1.15
CA ILE A 25 -6.36 -0.51 1.09
C ILE A 25 -4.84 -0.49 1.26
N VAL A 26 -4.36 -1.33 2.17
CA VAL A 26 -2.93 -1.52 2.43
C VAL A 26 -2.56 -2.96 2.06
N ASP A 27 -1.72 -3.10 1.04
CA ASP A 27 -1.15 -4.38 0.67
C ASP A 27 0.20 -4.57 1.36
N TYR A 28 0.38 -5.72 2.01
CA TYR A 28 1.65 -6.14 2.55
C TYR A 28 2.40 -6.92 1.47
N LYS A 29 3.62 -6.46 1.17
CA LYS A 29 4.52 -7.18 0.28
C LYS A 29 5.17 -8.31 1.05
N ASP A 30 5.42 -9.41 0.37
CA ASP A 30 6.30 -10.47 0.87
C ASP A 30 7.78 -10.11 0.61
N ASP A 31 8.13 -8.85 0.88
CA ASP A 31 9.46 -8.30 0.69
C ASP A 31 10.05 -7.97 2.06
N ALA A 32 11.24 -8.48 2.33
CA ALA A 32 12.03 -8.12 3.50
C ALA A 32 13.22 -7.26 3.09
N THR A 33 13.47 -6.19 3.85
CA THR A 33 14.64 -5.31 3.66
C THR A 33 15.40 -5.20 4.98
N ALA A 34 16.72 -5.09 4.92
CA ALA A 34 17.61 -4.93 6.09
C ALA A 34 18.71 -3.90 5.80
N PHE A 35 19.31 -3.35 6.86
CA PHE A 35 20.24 -2.21 6.81
C PHE A 35 19.60 -0.94 6.22
N ASN A 36 20.28 -0.22 5.33
CA ASN A 36 19.74 1.02 4.74
C ASN A 36 18.50 0.80 3.87
N GLY A 37 18.15 -0.48 3.61
CA GLY A 37 16.88 -1.01 3.12
C GLY A 37 16.32 -0.45 1.82
#